data_AF-A0A7S0LBF5-F1
#
_entry.id   AF-A0A7S0LBF5-F1
#
_cell.length_a   1.000
_cell.length_b   1.000
_cell.length_c   1.000
_cell.angle_alpha   90.00
_cell.angle_beta   90.00
_cell.angle_gamma   90.00
#
_symmetry.space_group_name_H-M   'P 1'
#
loop_
_entity.id
_entity.type
_entity.pdbx_description
1 polymer ?
#
loop_
_entity_poly.entity_id
_entity_poly.type
_entity_poly.pdbx_seq_one_letter_code
_entity_poly.pdbx_strand_id
1 'polypeptide(L)'
;MAMIALFAQGYSVPFANASDLLSGYLQATDTQQFLTCDSKNCRFTDNQNEALSFKRETGHDGQYKFVTGDRCLDREHCHSSTSNARLSDCNHCGSYHWQLLPDGKLAEDGGANCIINDGSIKHCSDSFQPVAFYEVTPPFNPPKGSWKHAGYVASGTLSNTFEWGTSSADTHALTSTWAESLTASFKEGVIFESAKISATVSTSIANMMSTTFTQETSTTCKVTCPAQAGKPFIFLFQWLTESTHVGEAPSQVTEAKSCNYMCIYQEHDGQPTPKCPLTCCYDVDCQTCTSECY
;
A
#
# COMPACT_ATOMS: atom_id res chain seq x y z
N MET A 1 23.31 27.37 -41.05
CA MET A 1 22.81 26.02 -40.73
C MET A 1 23.76 25.45 -39.67
N ALA A 2 23.42 25.62 -38.40
CA ALA A 2 24.22 25.12 -37.27
C ALA A 2 23.23 24.60 -36.24
N MET A 3 23.14 23.28 -36.13
CA MET A 3 22.30 22.56 -35.17
C MET A 3 23.06 22.52 -33.84
N ILE A 4 22.49 23.15 -32.81
CA ILE A 4 22.95 23.01 -31.43
C ILE A 4 22.28 21.76 -30.87
N ALA A 5 23.05 20.69 -30.66
CA ALA A 5 22.62 19.51 -29.94
C ALA A 5 22.80 19.75 -28.43
N LEU A 6 21.69 19.92 -27.72
CA LEU A 6 21.65 19.89 -26.25
C LEU A 6 21.65 18.42 -25.81
N PHE A 7 22.76 17.98 -25.20
CA PHE A 7 22.81 16.71 -24.48
C PHE A 7 22.01 16.83 -23.18
N ALA A 8 20.87 16.15 -23.11
CA ALA A 8 20.18 15.91 -21.85
C ALA A 8 21.00 14.89 -21.03
N GLN A 9 21.56 15.35 -19.91
CA GLN A 9 22.16 14.46 -18.92
C GLN A 9 21.06 13.62 -18.29
N GLY A 10 21.08 12.32 -18.58
CA GLY A 10 20.20 11.34 -17.96
C GLY A 10 20.56 11.21 -16.49
N TYR A 11 19.76 11.80 -15.62
CA TYR A 11 19.71 11.41 -14.21
C TYR A 11 19.07 10.03 -14.14
N SER A 12 19.89 8.99 -14.06
CA SER A 12 19.44 7.68 -13.63
C SER A 12 19.12 7.78 -12.13
N VAL A 13 17.86 7.95 -11.79
CA VAL A 13 17.39 7.59 -10.44
C VAL A 13 17.67 6.09 -10.27
N PRO A 14 18.36 5.67 -9.19
CA PRO A 14 18.51 4.26 -8.91
C PRO A 14 17.10 3.70 -8.72
N PHE A 15 16.70 2.81 -9.62
CA PHE A 15 15.54 1.97 -9.39
C PHE A 15 15.85 1.16 -8.13
N ALA A 16 15.16 1.45 -7.03
CA ALA A 16 15.04 0.49 -5.94
C ALA A 16 14.57 -0.82 -6.57
N ASN A 17 15.26 -1.92 -6.29
CA ASN A 17 14.89 -3.20 -6.87
C ASN A 17 13.46 -3.53 -6.41
N ALA A 18 12.65 -4.09 -7.28
CA ALA A 18 11.25 -4.44 -6.97
C ALA A 18 11.09 -5.39 -5.76
N SER A 19 12.19 -5.98 -5.27
CA SER A 19 12.28 -6.79 -4.05
C SER A 19 12.34 -6.00 -2.73
N ASP A 20 12.50 -4.67 -2.78
CA ASP A 20 12.68 -3.80 -1.61
C ASP A 20 11.36 -3.22 -1.07
N LEU A 21 10.22 -3.72 -1.57
CA LEU A 21 8.87 -3.28 -1.18
C LEU A 21 7.94 -4.44 -0.83
N LEU A 22 8.42 -5.68 -0.82
CA LEU A 22 7.58 -6.83 -0.50
C LEU A 22 7.42 -6.97 1.01
N SER A 23 6.17 -6.93 1.45
CA SER A 23 5.79 -7.30 2.81
C SER A 23 5.90 -8.83 2.98
N GLY A 24 6.31 -9.29 4.15
CA GLY A 24 6.51 -10.70 4.42
C GLY A 24 6.59 -11.02 5.91
N TYR A 25 6.62 -12.31 6.24
CA TYR A 25 6.79 -12.76 7.61
C TYR A 25 8.21 -13.29 7.83
N LEU A 26 8.77 -13.01 9.00
CA LEU A 26 9.98 -13.68 9.47
C LEU A 26 9.55 -15.02 10.10
N GLN A 27 9.84 -16.13 9.43
CA GLN A 27 9.38 -17.47 9.82
C GLN A 27 10.55 -18.34 10.28
N ALA A 28 10.44 -18.93 11.46
CA ALA A 28 11.30 -20.01 11.92
C ALA A 28 11.15 -21.24 11.01
N THR A 29 12.21 -21.65 10.33
CA THR A 29 12.10 -22.66 9.25
C THR A 29 11.94 -24.10 9.76
N ASP A 30 12.36 -24.37 11.00
CA ASP A 30 12.30 -25.68 11.64
C ASP A 30 10.96 -25.94 12.35
N THR A 31 10.36 -24.91 12.96
CA THR A 31 9.06 -25.00 13.66
C THR A 31 7.88 -24.46 12.86
N GLN A 32 8.14 -23.78 11.74
CA GLN A 32 7.15 -23.04 10.94
C GLN A 32 6.43 -21.91 11.69
N GLN A 33 6.94 -21.51 12.86
CA GLN A 33 6.39 -20.40 13.64
C GLN A 33 6.81 -19.05 13.07
N PHE A 34 6.03 -18.01 13.29
CA PHE A 34 6.26 -16.66 12.79
C PHE A 34 6.67 -15.71 13.91
N LEU A 35 7.54 -14.76 13.60
CA LEU A 35 7.96 -13.74 14.55
C LEU A 35 6.82 -12.75 14.80
N THR A 36 6.51 -12.52 16.07
CA THR A 36 5.65 -11.44 16.54
C THR A 36 6.34 -10.66 17.65
N CYS A 37 6.08 -9.37 17.74
CA CYS A 37 6.78 -8.47 18.64
C CYS A 37 5.84 -7.40 19.21
N ASP A 38 6.13 -6.96 20.43
CA ASP A 38 5.58 -5.75 21.01
C ASP A 38 6.69 -4.75 21.34
N SER A 39 6.37 -3.68 22.07
CA SER A 39 7.35 -2.66 22.46
C SER A 39 8.45 -3.13 23.43
N LYS A 40 8.36 -4.36 23.94
CA LYS A 40 9.25 -4.90 24.98
C LYS A 40 9.97 -6.15 24.51
N ASN A 41 9.28 -7.09 23.85
CA ASN A 41 9.84 -8.38 23.46
C ASN A 41 9.32 -8.85 22.10
N CYS A 42 10.06 -9.79 21.51
CA CYS A 42 9.60 -10.63 20.42
C CYS A 42 9.44 -12.09 20.89
N ARG A 43 8.67 -12.88 20.14
CA ARG A 43 8.55 -14.33 20.29
C ARG A 43 8.12 -14.97 18.96
N PHE A 44 8.34 -16.27 18.81
CA PHE A 44 7.77 -17.03 17.71
C PHE A 44 6.39 -17.60 18.10
N THR A 45 5.42 -17.49 17.20
CA THR A 45 4.03 -17.95 17.37
C THR A 45 3.61 -18.84 16.20
N ASP A 46 2.83 -19.88 16.46
CA ASP A 46 2.18 -20.70 15.42
C ASP A 46 0.88 -20.06 14.90
N ASN A 47 0.36 -19.05 15.59
CA ASN A 47 -0.81 -18.29 15.17
C ASN A 47 -0.43 -17.21 14.16
N GLN A 48 -0.66 -17.49 12.88
CA GLN A 48 -0.38 -16.53 11.80
C GLN A 48 -1.13 -15.19 11.95
N ASN A 49 -2.29 -15.16 12.63
CA ASN A 49 -3.02 -13.91 12.87
C ASN A 49 -2.34 -13.00 13.90
N GLU A 50 -1.45 -13.55 14.73
CA GLU A 50 -0.61 -12.78 15.65
C GLU A 50 0.75 -12.41 15.02
N ALA A 51 1.10 -12.99 13.87
CA ALA A 51 2.37 -12.76 13.20
C ALA A 51 2.47 -11.32 12.68
N LEU A 52 3.64 -10.72 12.84
CA LEU A 52 3.89 -9.40 12.27
C LEU A 52 4.34 -9.52 10.82
N SER A 53 3.66 -8.78 9.95
CA SER A 53 4.14 -8.52 8.60
C SER A 53 5.18 -7.40 8.63
N PHE A 54 6.32 -7.66 8.00
CA PHE A 54 7.44 -6.74 7.88
C PHE A 54 7.68 -6.38 6.42
N LYS A 55 8.00 -5.11 6.15
CA LYS A 55 8.64 -4.67 4.91
C LYS A 55 10.14 -4.70 5.10
N ARG A 56 10.86 -5.25 4.14
CA ARG A 56 12.33 -5.19 4.12
C ARG A 56 12.74 -3.91 3.40
N GLU A 57 13.26 -2.94 4.15
CA GLU A 57 13.77 -1.67 3.64
C GLU A 57 15.30 -1.61 3.73
N THR A 58 15.90 -0.66 3.02
CA THR A 58 17.35 -0.43 3.05
C THR A 58 17.78 0.10 4.42
N GLY A 59 18.69 -0.62 5.07
CA GLY A 59 19.39 -0.21 6.29
C GLY A 59 20.73 0.45 5.99
N HIS A 60 21.64 0.44 6.98
CA HIS A 60 23.00 0.98 6.79
C HIS A 60 23.94 -0.07 6.20
N ASP A 61 24.94 0.37 5.43
CA ASP A 61 26.04 -0.47 4.95
C ASP A 61 25.59 -1.74 4.21
N GLY A 62 24.52 -1.65 3.42
CA GLY A 62 23.96 -2.79 2.67
C GLY A 62 23.17 -3.79 3.52
N GLN A 63 22.84 -3.43 4.76
CA GLN A 63 21.98 -4.19 5.66
C GLN A 63 20.52 -3.74 5.50
N TYR A 64 19.61 -4.31 6.29
CA TYR A 64 18.18 -4.09 6.18
C TYR A 64 17.57 -3.47 7.44
N LYS A 65 16.43 -2.81 7.24
CA LYS A 65 15.42 -2.53 8.26
C LYS A 65 14.24 -3.46 8.03
N PHE A 66 13.69 -4.04 9.09
CA PHE A 66 12.42 -4.76 9.02
C PHE A 66 11.33 -3.90 9.65
N VAL A 67 10.49 -3.31 8.81
CA VAL A 67 9.53 -2.26 9.16
C VAL A 67 8.12 -2.81 9.27
N THR A 68 7.39 -2.47 10.32
CA THR A 68 5.97 -2.82 10.50
C THR A 68 5.22 -1.59 11.01
N GLY A 69 4.29 -1.08 10.19
CA GLY A 69 3.67 0.23 10.45
C GLY A 69 4.70 1.36 10.47
N ASP A 70 4.77 2.08 11.58
CA ASP A 70 5.73 3.16 11.87
C ASP A 70 6.91 2.71 12.76
N ARG A 71 7.04 1.40 13.01
CA ARG A 71 8.06 0.82 13.90
C ARG A 71 8.95 -0.17 13.17
N CYS A 72 10.11 -0.44 13.75
CA CYS A 72 11.07 -1.40 13.23
C CYS A 72 11.39 -2.49 14.23
N LEU A 73 11.71 -3.69 13.73
CA LEU A 73 12.38 -4.72 14.51
C LEU A 73 13.69 -4.15 15.05
N ASP A 74 13.87 -4.24 16.36
CA ASP A 74 14.90 -3.53 17.09
C ASP A 74 15.60 -4.43 18.09
N ARG A 75 16.93 -4.36 18.12
CA ARG A 75 17.74 -4.81 19.26
C ARG A 75 17.77 -3.72 20.32
N GLU A 76 17.18 -4.00 21.48
CA GLU A 76 17.06 -3.01 22.56
C GLU A 76 18.41 -2.43 23.03
N HIS A 77 19.47 -3.25 23.08
CA HIS A 77 20.80 -2.84 23.54
C HIS A 77 21.87 -3.07 22.47
N CYS A 78 22.18 -2.03 21.69
CA CYS A 78 23.06 -2.08 20.51
C CYS A 78 24.51 -2.51 20.76
N HIS A 79 24.95 -2.55 22.02
CA HIS A 79 26.32 -2.87 22.40
C HIS A 79 26.41 -4.02 23.43
N SER A 80 25.32 -4.77 23.63
CA SER A 80 25.26 -5.87 24.60
C SER A 80 25.13 -7.24 23.92
N SER A 81 26.03 -8.17 24.22
CA SER A 81 26.03 -9.54 23.65
C SER A 81 24.72 -10.32 23.82
N THR A 82 23.92 -9.94 24.82
CA THR A 82 22.55 -10.42 25.02
C THR A 82 21.61 -9.22 25.08
N SER A 83 20.49 -9.30 24.37
CA SER A 83 19.48 -8.24 24.32
C SER A 83 18.10 -8.82 24.04
N ASN A 84 17.05 -8.07 24.34
CA ASN A 84 15.74 -8.35 23.78
C ASN A 84 15.68 -7.87 22.33
N ALA A 85 14.95 -8.61 21.49
CA ALA A 85 14.37 -8.03 20.28
C ALA A 85 12.99 -7.45 20.62
N ARG A 86 12.60 -6.37 19.96
CA ARG A 86 11.31 -5.68 20.18
C ARG A 86 10.93 -4.85 18.96
N LEU A 87 9.80 -4.15 19.03
CA LEU A 87 9.51 -3.03 18.13
C LEU A 87 9.99 -1.71 18.75
N SER A 88 10.64 -0.86 17.97
CA SER A 88 11.09 0.49 18.39
C SER A 88 11.05 1.48 17.22
N ASP A 89 11.52 2.71 17.47
CA ASP A 89 11.75 3.72 16.43
C ASP A 89 12.77 3.21 15.40
N CYS A 90 12.50 3.44 14.12
CA CYS A 90 13.34 3.01 13.00
C CYS A 90 14.70 3.73 12.86
N ASN A 91 14.99 4.67 13.76
CA ASN A 91 16.27 5.36 13.91
C ASN A 91 17.03 4.91 15.17
N HIS A 92 16.49 3.98 15.96
CA HIS A 92 17.25 3.38 17.05
C HIS A 92 18.40 2.53 16.47
N CYS A 93 19.57 2.52 17.11
CA CYS A 93 20.75 1.86 16.56
C CYS A 93 20.55 0.37 16.26
N GLY A 94 19.70 -0.33 17.02
CA GLY A 94 19.41 -1.75 16.81
C GLY A 94 18.38 -2.05 15.73
N SER A 95 17.90 -1.04 15.00
CA SER A 95 16.75 -1.19 14.09
C SER A 95 17.10 -1.30 12.60
N TYR A 96 18.36 -1.02 12.23
CA TYR A 96 18.77 -0.86 10.82
C TYR A 96 20.04 -1.58 10.41
N HIS A 97 20.49 -2.50 11.26
CA HIS A 97 21.67 -3.33 11.04
C HIS A 97 21.32 -4.82 10.87
N TRP A 98 20.14 -5.12 10.33
CA TRP A 98 19.69 -6.50 10.20
C TRP A 98 20.18 -7.14 8.89
N GLN A 99 20.55 -8.40 8.96
CA GLN A 99 20.92 -9.24 7.82
C GLN A 99 20.20 -10.57 7.93
N LEU A 100 19.65 -11.03 6.82
CA LEU A 100 19.20 -12.42 6.70
C LEU A 100 20.28 -13.18 5.93
N LEU A 101 21.08 -13.96 6.65
CA LEU A 101 22.22 -14.67 6.09
C LEU A 101 21.77 -15.96 5.36
N PRO A 102 22.55 -16.47 4.39
CA PRO A 102 22.19 -17.67 3.63
C PRO A 102 22.00 -18.94 4.46
N ASP A 103 22.56 -19.00 5.67
CA ASP A 103 22.40 -20.11 6.61
C ASP A 103 21.16 -19.97 7.51
N GLY A 104 20.28 -19.02 7.22
CA GLY A 104 19.04 -18.78 7.94
C GLY A 104 19.20 -17.91 9.20
N LYS A 105 20.37 -17.36 9.47
CA LYS A 105 20.53 -16.45 10.60
C LYS A 105 19.90 -15.09 10.29
N LEU A 106 18.89 -14.72 11.08
CA LEU A 106 18.48 -13.32 11.19
C LEU A 106 19.39 -12.65 12.24
N ALA A 107 20.36 -11.90 11.76
CA ALA A 107 21.45 -11.38 12.55
C ALA A 107 21.53 -9.86 12.50
N GLU A 108 22.09 -9.27 13.54
CA GLU A 108 22.37 -7.85 13.69
C GLU A 108 23.86 -7.63 14.00
N ASP A 109 24.35 -6.41 13.83
CA ASP A 109 25.76 -6.02 14.11
C ASP A 109 26.75 -6.83 13.25
N GLY A 110 26.50 -6.82 11.92
CA GLY A 110 27.36 -7.50 10.94
C GLY A 110 27.39 -9.02 11.06
N GLY A 111 26.33 -9.62 11.62
CA GLY A 111 26.23 -11.08 11.78
C GLY A 111 26.71 -11.61 13.13
N ALA A 112 26.96 -10.74 14.11
CA ALA A 112 27.48 -11.15 15.42
C ALA A 112 26.38 -11.63 16.38
N ASN A 113 25.17 -11.04 16.30
CA ASN A 113 24.10 -11.29 17.25
C ASN A 113 22.84 -11.76 16.51
N CYS A 114 22.33 -12.94 16.87
CA CYS A 114 21.22 -13.59 16.18
C CYS A 114 19.99 -13.65 17.07
N ILE A 115 18.82 -13.57 16.43
CA ILE A 115 17.57 -13.93 17.10
C ILE A 115 17.59 -15.43 17.43
N ILE A 116 17.04 -15.81 18.58
CA ILE A 116 16.92 -17.20 19.03
C ILE A 116 15.44 -17.57 19.23
N ASN A 117 15.17 -18.84 19.55
CA ASN A 117 13.82 -19.42 19.51
C ASN A 117 12.79 -18.73 20.44
N ASP A 118 13.24 -18.10 21.52
CA ASP A 118 12.36 -17.35 22.42
C ASP A 118 12.10 -15.90 21.96
N GLY A 119 12.70 -15.50 20.83
CA GLY A 119 12.63 -14.14 20.27
C GLY A 119 13.66 -13.17 20.85
N SER A 120 14.49 -13.58 21.81
CA SER A 120 15.62 -12.76 22.29
C SER A 120 16.83 -12.82 21.35
N ILE A 121 17.87 -12.04 21.65
CA ILE A 121 19.10 -11.92 20.87
C ILE A 121 20.29 -12.41 21.69
N LYS A 122 21.12 -13.26 21.09
CA LYS A 122 22.42 -13.72 21.64
C LYS A 122 23.48 -13.73 20.56
N HIS A 123 24.73 -14.00 20.92
CA HIS A 123 25.76 -14.28 19.92
C HIS A 123 25.34 -15.44 19.02
N CYS A 124 25.51 -15.25 17.71
CA CYS A 124 25.19 -16.26 16.71
C CYS A 124 25.98 -17.57 16.88
N SER A 125 27.13 -17.54 17.56
CA SER A 125 27.92 -18.71 17.92
C SER A 125 27.32 -19.53 19.05
N ASP A 126 26.52 -18.91 19.91
CA ASP A 126 25.96 -19.54 21.10
C ASP A 126 24.65 -20.24 20.77
N SER A 127 23.77 -19.52 20.05
CA SER A 127 22.50 -20.04 19.57
C SER A 127 21.93 -19.12 18.49
N PHE A 128 21.15 -19.68 17.59
CA PHE A 128 20.32 -18.94 16.65
C PHE A 128 19.09 -19.76 16.28
N GLN A 129 18.01 -19.07 15.95
CA GLN A 129 16.83 -19.64 15.31
C GLN A 129 17.00 -19.52 13.79
N PRO A 130 17.01 -20.63 13.02
CA PRO A 130 16.91 -20.57 11.57
C PRO A 130 15.61 -19.86 11.16
N VAL A 131 15.74 -18.77 10.41
CA VAL A 131 14.67 -17.90 9.93
C VAL A 131 14.76 -17.75 8.41
N ALA A 132 13.61 -17.70 7.76
CA ALA A 132 13.45 -17.25 6.39
C ALA A 132 12.49 -16.07 6.33
N PHE A 133 12.66 -15.21 5.33
CA PHE A 133 11.67 -14.18 5.02
C PHE A 133 10.67 -14.77 4.01
N TYR A 134 9.48 -15.11 4.51
CA TYR A 134 8.39 -15.59 3.68
C TYR A 134 7.67 -14.38 3.08
N GLU A 135 8.04 -14.03 1.86
CA GLU A 135 7.40 -12.96 1.10
C GLU A 135 5.92 -13.29 0.89
N VAL A 136 5.04 -12.41 1.35
CA VAL A 136 3.61 -12.54 1.10
C VAL A 136 3.36 -11.84 -0.22
N THR A 137 3.22 -12.62 -1.28
CA THR A 137 2.65 -12.09 -2.52
C THR A 137 1.24 -11.58 -2.19
N PRO A 138 0.94 -10.29 -2.40
CA PRO A 138 -0.41 -9.79 -2.21
C PRO A 138 -1.37 -10.67 -3.03
N PRO A 139 -2.56 -11.01 -2.51
CA PRO A 139 -3.48 -11.87 -3.25
C PRO A 139 -3.97 -11.22 -4.54
N PHE A 140 -3.76 -9.91 -4.69
CA PHE A 140 -4.16 -9.10 -5.83
C PHE A 140 -2.97 -8.48 -6.56
N ASN A 141 -3.10 -8.38 -7.88
CA ASN A 141 -2.27 -7.48 -8.69
C ASN A 141 -2.47 -6.02 -8.24
N PRO A 142 -1.53 -5.10 -8.53
CA PRO A 142 -1.68 -3.69 -8.19
C PRO A 142 -3.03 -3.14 -8.69
N PRO A 143 -3.87 -2.60 -7.79
CA PRO A 143 -5.19 -2.14 -8.14
C PRO A 143 -5.12 -0.91 -9.05
N LYS A 144 -6.08 -0.80 -9.96
CA LYS A 144 -6.25 0.34 -10.87
C LYS A 144 -7.35 1.24 -10.36
N GLY A 145 -7.08 2.53 -10.19
CA GLY A 145 -8.07 3.55 -9.88
C GLY A 145 -8.49 4.33 -11.13
N SER A 146 -9.76 4.71 -11.23
CA SER A 146 -10.26 5.53 -12.33
C SER A 146 -11.52 6.32 -11.96
N TRP A 147 -11.80 7.36 -12.75
CA TRP A 147 -13.05 8.12 -12.66
C TRP A 147 -14.03 7.69 -13.74
N LYS A 148 -15.21 7.23 -13.34
CA LYS A 148 -16.29 6.83 -14.25
C LYS A 148 -17.37 7.90 -14.30
N HIS A 149 -17.79 8.30 -15.50
CA HIS A 149 -18.89 9.23 -15.67
C HIS A 149 -20.20 8.63 -15.16
N ALA A 150 -20.85 9.30 -14.22
CA ALA A 150 -22.05 8.83 -13.55
C ALA A 150 -23.30 9.66 -13.92
N GLY A 151 -23.16 10.89 -14.41
CA GLY A 151 -24.31 11.70 -14.85
C GLY A 151 -23.94 13.08 -15.39
N TYR A 152 -24.91 13.71 -16.05
CA TYR A 152 -24.74 15.01 -16.70
C TYR A 152 -26.03 15.83 -16.66
N VAL A 153 -25.89 17.16 -16.58
CA VAL A 153 -26.98 18.09 -16.91
C VAL A 153 -26.43 19.30 -17.66
N ALA A 154 -27.18 19.79 -18.65
CA ALA A 154 -26.83 20.97 -19.44
C ALA A 154 -27.23 22.31 -18.79
N SER A 155 -28.07 22.27 -17.75
CA SER A 155 -28.48 23.44 -16.98
C SER A 155 -29.15 23.04 -15.66
N GLY A 156 -28.97 23.85 -14.61
CA GLY A 156 -29.64 23.63 -13.33
C GLY A 156 -28.86 22.70 -12.40
N THR A 157 -29.53 22.20 -11.36
CA THR A 157 -28.92 21.29 -10.37
C THR A 157 -28.97 19.85 -10.87
N LEU A 158 -27.83 19.16 -10.85
CA LEU A 158 -27.76 17.72 -11.11
C LEU A 158 -28.01 16.98 -9.79
N SER A 159 -29.07 16.18 -9.73
CA SER A 159 -29.31 15.22 -8.65
C SER A 159 -29.27 13.82 -9.26
N ASN A 160 -28.43 12.94 -8.71
CA ASN A 160 -28.30 11.58 -9.22
C ASN A 160 -28.16 10.57 -8.08
N THR A 161 -28.49 9.32 -8.37
CA THR A 161 -28.29 8.20 -7.46
C THR A 161 -27.56 7.11 -8.21
N PHE A 162 -26.42 6.64 -7.68
CA PHE A 162 -25.64 5.56 -8.28
C PHE A 162 -25.28 4.50 -7.24
N GLU A 163 -25.01 3.29 -7.72
CA GLU A 163 -24.62 2.15 -6.88
C GLU A 163 -23.18 2.28 -6.38
N TRP A 164 -22.93 1.82 -5.16
CA TRP A 164 -21.61 1.69 -4.57
C TRP A 164 -21.50 0.37 -3.80
N GLY A 165 -20.28 -0.05 -3.55
CA GLY A 165 -19.92 -1.35 -2.99
C GLY A 165 -18.98 -2.11 -3.90
N THR A 166 -18.71 -3.34 -3.53
CA THR A 166 -17.71 -4.19 -4.16
C THR A 166 -18.38 -5.42 -4.75
N SER A 167 -17.96 -5.77 -5.97
CA SER A 167 -18.37 -6.95 -6.71
C SER A 167 -17.13 -7.77 -7.00
N SER A 168 -17.17 -9.06 -6.71
CA SER A 168 -16.08 -9.99 -6.99
C SER A 168 -16.65 -11.38 -7.28
N ALA A 169 -15.92 -12.16 -8.08
CA ALA A 169 -16.20 -13.57 -8.30
C ALA A 169 -15.63 -14.48 -7.20
N ASP A 170 -14.86 -13.92 -6.25
CA ASP A 170 -14.28 -14.65 -5.12
C ASP A 170 -15.36 -15.13 -4.15
N THR A 171 -15.29 -16.39 -3.76
CA THR A 171 -16.20 -17.02 -2.78
C THR A 171 -16.08 -16.44 -1.37
N HIS A 172 -14.96 -15.79 -1.04
CA HIS A 172 -14.72 -15.12 0.23
C HIS A 172 -14.81 -13.59 0.16
N ALA A 173 -15.31 -13.07 -0.97
CA ALA A 173 -15.51 -11.64 -1.15
C ALA A 173 -16.29 -11.03 0.02
N LEU A 174 -15.96 -9.80 0.38
CA LEU A 174 -16.65 -8.98 1.39
C LEU A 174 -16.49 -9.45 2.85
N THR A 175 -15.71 -10.50 3.12
CA THR A 175 -15.26 -10.80 4.48
C THR A 175 -14.26 -9.74 4.96
N SER A 176 -14.12 -9.55 6.28
CA SER A 176 -13.19 -8.55 6.83
C SER A 176 -11.74 -8.84 6.44
N THR A 177 -11.32 -10.10 6.49
CA THR A 177 -9.97 -10.54 6.10
C THR A 177 -9.71 -10.33 4.61
N TRP A 178 -10.71 -10.58 3.77
CA TRP A 178 -10.62 -10.30 2.34
C TRP A 178 -10.47 -8.79 2.07
N ALA A 179 -11.32 -7.97 2.71
CA ALA A 179 -11.26 -6.52 2.58
C ALA A 179 -9.93 -5.93 3.10
N GLU A 180 -9.37 -6.50 4.18
CA GLU A 180 -8.03 -6.16 4.69
C GLU A 180 -6.95 -6.48 3.65
N SER A 181 -7.02 -7.63 2.99
CA SER A 181 -6.04 -8.03 1.97
C SER A 181 -6.11 -7.14 0.72
N LEU A 182 -7.31 -6.74 0.32
CA LEU A 182 -7.51 -5.77 -0.76
C LEU A 182 -6.97 -4.41 -0.33
N THR A 183 -7.33 -3.92 0.87
CA THR A 183 -6.82 -2.67 1.44
C THR A 183 -5.29 -2.63 1.49
N ALA A 184 -4.65 -3.73 1.91
CA ALA A 184 -3.20 -3.85 1.92
C ALA A 184 -2.62 -3.73 0.50
N SER A 185 -3.24 -4.39 -0.48
CA SER A 185 -2.82 -4.30 -1.89
C SER A 185 -2.92 -2.87 -2.43
N PHE A 186 -3.92 -2.09 -2.01
CA PHE A 186 -4.00 -0.66 -2.32
C PHE A 186 -2.87 0.13 -1.67
N LYS A 187 -2.56 -0.12 -0.40
CA LYS A 187 -1.47 0.58 0.32
C LYS A 187 -0.09 0.34 -0.32
N GLU A 188 0.13 -0.83 -0.94
CA GLU A 188 1.37 -1.11 -1.68
C GLU A 188 1.49 -0.31 -2.99
N GLY A 189 0.36 0.10 -3.55
CA GLY A 189 0.29 1.18 -4.53
C GLY A 189 -0.77 0.98 -5.59
N VAL A 190 -1.41 2.09 -5.94
CA VAL A 190 -2.48 2.14 -6.95
C VAL A 190 -1.90 2.59 -8.28
N ILE A 191 -2.39 1.99 -9.37
CA ILE A 191 -2.12 2.44 -10.74
C ILE A 191 -3.23 3.42 -11.15
N PHE A 192 -2.86 4.61 -11.63
CA PHE A 192 -3.76 5.60 -12.22
C PHE A 192 -3.17 6.09 -13.54
N GLU A 193 -3.96 6.15 -14.62
CA GLU A 193 -3.50 6.56 -15.97
C GLU A 193 -2.19 5.87 -16.39
N SER A 194 -2.06 4.57 -16.08
CA SER A 194 -0.89 3.72 -16.35
C SER A 194 0.38 3.98 -15.52
N ALA A 195 0.35 4.88 -14.54
CA ALA A 195 1.45 5.13 -13.61
C ALA A 195 1.09 4.67 -12.18
N LYS A 196 2.06 4.07 -11.48
CA LYS A 196 1.93 3.80 -10.05
C LYS A 196 2.04 5.12 -9.27
N ILE A 197 1.05 5.43 -8.44
CA ILE A 197 1.05 6.62 -7.59
C ILE A 197 1.83 6.36 -6.29
N SER A 198 2.18 7.43 -5.57
CA SER A 198 3.01 7.29 -4.35
C SER A 198 2.31 6.47 -3.26
N ALA A 199 3.08 5.84 -2.37
CA ALA A 199 2.55 5.04 -1.27
C ALA A 199 1.65 5.85 -0.33
N THR A 200 1.98 7.12 -0.08
CA THR A 200 1.17 8.03 0.74
C THR A 200 -0.21 8.25 0.13
N VAL A 201 -0.28 8.58 -1.16
CA VAL A 201 -1.55 8.77 -1.87
C VAL A 201 -2.33 7.47 -1.92
N SER A 202 -1.65 6.37 -2.24
CA SER A 202 -2.27 5.04 -2.29
C SER A 202 -2.86 4.64 -0.94
N THR A 203 -2.22 5.01 0.16
CA THR A 203 -2.73 4.80 1.52
C THR A 203 -3.96 5.66 1.82
N SER A 204 -3.98 6.94 1.41
CA SER A 204 -5.18 7.77 1.55
C SER A 204 -6.37 7.16 0.79
N ILE A 205 -6.14 6.76 -0.46
CA ILE A 205 -7.15 6.07 -1.29
C ILE A 205 -7.63 4.79 -0.61
N ALA A 206 -6.72 3.94 -0.12
CA ALA A 206 -7.07 2.71 0.58
C ALA A 206 -7.97 2.99 1.80
N ASN A 207 -7.66 4.03 2.58
CA ASN A 207 -8.43 4.40 3.76
C ASN A 207 -9.84 4.90 3.37
N MET A 208 -9.96 5.74 2.34
CA MET A 208 -11.27 6.20 1.84
C MET A 208 -12.12 5.08 1.23
N MET A 209 -11.47 4.08 0.64
CA MET A 209 -12.13 2.93 0.02
C MET A 209 -12.45 1.80 1.00
N SER A 210 -11.88 1.81 2.21
CA SER A 210 -11.96 0.70 3.17
C SER A 210 -13.39 0.23 3.45
N THR A 211 -14.33 1.16 3.62
CA THR A 211 -15.75 0.84 3.83
C THR A 211 -16.44 0.29 2.59
N THR A 212 -15.98 0.67 1.40
CA THR A 212 -16.49 0.16 0.12
C THR A 212 -16.13 -1.32 -0.05
N PHE A 213 -14.94 -1.73 0.38
CA PHE A 213 -14.45 -3.11 0.25
C PHE A 213 -15.25 -4.14 1.06
N THR A 214 -15.93 -3.72 2.12
CA THR A 214 -16.80 -4.59 2.93
C THR A 214 -18.26 -4.54 2.52
N GLN A 215 -18.62 -3.72 1.53
CA GLN A 215 -20.02 -3.44 1.19
C GLN A 215 -20.44 -4.18 -0.09
N GLU A 216 -21.61 -4.81 -0.06
CA GLU A 216 -22.23 -5.39 -1.26
C GLU A 216 -22.69 -4.28 -2.24
N THR A 217 -22.62 -4.57 -3.54
CA THR A 217 -22.94 -3.63 -4.65
C THR A 217 -24.40 -3.15 -4.72
N SER A 218 -25.25 -3.54 -3.77
CA SER A 218 -26.68 -3.19 -3.73
C SER A 218 -26.98 -1.85 -3.03
N THR A 219 -25.96 -1.13 -2.58
CA THR A 219 -26.12 0.11 -1.83
C THR A 219 -26.09 1.30 -2.79
N THR A 220 -26.88 2.35 -2.51
CA THR A 220 -26.92 3.55 -3.36
C THR A 220 -26.41 4.79 -2.63
N CYS A 221 -25.76 5.67 -3.37
CA CYS A 221 -25.37 7.00 -2.92
C CYS A 221 -26.18 8.03 -3.69
N LYS A 222 -26.84 8.94 -2.98
CA LYS A 222 -27.50 10.10 -3.58
C LYS A 222 -26.56 11.29 -3.53
N VAL A 223 -26.34 11.90 -4.68
CA VAL A 223 -25.48 13.07 -4.82
C VAL A 223 -26.25 14.23 -5.43
N THR A 224 -25.82 15.44 -5.10
CA THR A 224 -26.39 16.65 -5.66
C THR A 224 -25.27 17.63 -5.97
N CYS A 225 -25.10 17.95 -7.25
CA CYS A 225 -24.20 18.99 -7.73
C CYS A 225 -25.02 20.26 -7.97
N PRO A 226 -24.91 21.29 -7.11
CA PRO A 226 -25.68 22.52 -7.27
C PRO A 226 -25.26 23.28 -8.53
N ALA A 227 -26.21 23.99 -9.15
CA ALA A 227 -25.93 24.87 -10.29
C ALA A 227 -24.87 25.94 -9.94
N GLN A 228 -23.99 26.24 -10.90
CA GLN A 228 -23.02 27.34 -10.78
C GLN A 228 -23.29 28.42 -11.84
N ALA A 229 -23.18 29.69 -11.43
CA ALA A 229 -23.34 30.82 -12.34
C ALA A 229 -22.21 30.82 -13.39
N GLY A 230 -22.56 31.02 -14.66
CA GLY A 230 -21.60 31.03 -15.77
C GLY A 230 -21.15 29.64 -16.25
N LYS A 231 -21.37 28.57 -15.48
CA LYS A 231 -20.99 27.20 -15.81
C LYS A 231 -22.23 26.27 -15.80
N PRO A 232 -23.08 26.30 -16.86
CA PRO A 232 -24.37 25.60 -16.84
C PRO A 232 -24.24 24.08 -16.99
N PHE A 233 -23.13 23.59 -17.54
CA PHE A 233 -22.88 22.17 -17.76
C PHE A 233 -22.23 21.55 -16.51
N ILE A 234 -22.86 20.50 -15.96
CA ILE A 234 -22.34 19.77 -14.80
C ILE A 234 -22.14 18.31 -15.19
N PHE A 235 -20.94 17.81 -14.97
CA PHE A 235 -20.58 16.40 -15.15
C PHE A 235 -20.26 15.78 -13.79
N LEU A 236 -20.87 14.64 -13.49
CA LEU A 236 -20.66 13.89 -12.27
C LEU A 236 -19.80 12.67 -12.56
N PHE A 237 -18.73 12.50 -11.79
CA PHE A 237 -17.84 11.35 -11.84
C PHE A 237 -17.86 10.60 -10.52
N GLN A 238 -17.85 9.28 -10.59
CA GLN A 238 -17.72 8.36 -9.47
C GLN A 238 -16.33 7.70 -9.50
N TRP A 239 -15.68 7.60 -8.36
CA TRP A 239 -14.42 6.87 -8.25
C TRP A 239 -14.65 5.36 -8.22
N LEU A 240 -13.96 4.67 -9.13
CA LEU A 240 -13.95 3.22 -9.27
C LEU A 240 -12.54 2.69 -9.07
N THR A 241 -12.49 1.44 -8.62
CA THR A 241 -11.24 0.69 -8.57
C THR A 241 -11.45 -0.73 -9.04
N GLU A 242 -10.43 -1.27 -9.71
CA GLU A 242 -10.41 -2.61 -10.25
C GLU A 242 -9.16 -3.33 -9.79
N SER A 243 -9.31 -4.60 -9.43
CA SER A 243 -8.18 -5.46 -9.10
C SER A 243 -8.44 -6.89 -9.57
N THR A 244 -7.39 -7.66 -9.79
CA THR A 244 -7.47 -9.07 -10.20
C THR A 244 -6.56 -9.87 -9.29
N HIS A 245 -6.93 -11.11 -8.97
CA HIS A 245 -6.04 -11.98 -8.19
C HIS A 245 -4.75 -12.28 -8.96
N VAL A 246 -3.66 -12.49 -8.21
CA VAL A 246 -2.39 -12.92 -8.79
C VAL A 246 -2.55 -14.32 -9.39
N GLY A 247 -2.17 -14.47 -10.66
CA GLY A 247 -2.25 -15.76 -11.37
C GLY A 247 -3.62 -16.10 -11.94
N GLU A 248 -4.65 -15.28 -11.70
CA GLU A 248 -5.97 -15.46 -12.30
C GLU A 248 -6.10 -14.78 -13.67
N ALA A 249 -7.06 -15.26 -14.46
CA ALA A 249 -7.37 -14.68 -15.76
C ALA A 249 -7.92 -13.25 -15.61
N PRO A 250 -7.68 -12.34 -16.58
CA PRO A 250 -8.16 -10.95 -16.53
C PRO A 250 -9.68 -10.79 -16.41
N SER A 251 -10.46 -11.86 -16.59
CA SER A 251 -11.92 -11.87 -16.46
C SER A 251 -12.43 -11.98 -15.02
N GLN A 252 -11.57 -12.29 -14.04
CA GLN A 252 -11.92 -12.33 -12.62
C GLN A 252 -11.50 -11.03 -11.94
N VAL A 253 -12.22 -9.95 -12.30
CA VAL A 253 -11.99 -8.62 -11.74
C VAL A 253 -12.85 -8.42 -10.51
N THR A 254 -12.21 -8.02 -9.41
CA THR A 254 -12.85 -7.36 -8.29
C THR A 254 -13.04 -5.88 -8.64
N GLU A 255 -14.28 -5.45 -8.78
CA GLU A 255 -14.64 -4.04 -9.01
C GLU A 255 -15.20 -3.45 -7.72
N ALA A 256 -14.64 -2.33 -7.25
CA ALA A 256 -15.17 -1.59 -6.11
C ALA A 256 -15.53 -0.17 -6.54
N LYS A 257 -16.81 0.19 -6.42
CA LYS A 257 -17.36 1.51 -6.74
C LYS A 257 -17.64 2.23 -5.45
N SER A 258 -17.11 3.44 -5.27
CA SER A 258 -17.25 4.16 -4.00
C SER A 258 -18.33 5.24 -4.03
N CYS A 259 -18.70 5.72 -2.86
CA CYS A 259 -19.45 6.97 -2.71
C CYS A 259 -18.59 8.22 -2.96
N ASN A 260 -17.30 8.08 -3.27
CA ASN A 260 -16.46 9.23 -3.58
C ASN A 260 -16.80 9.72 -4.99
N TYR A 261 -17.22 10.97 -5.08
CA TYR A 261 -17.66 11.59 -6.34
C TYR A 261 -17.07 12.98 -6.51
N MET A 262 -17.15 13.46 -7.74
CA MET A 262 -16.78 14.82 -8.09
C MET A 262 -17.75 15.40 -9.11
N CYS A 263 -18.07 16.67 -8.94
CA CYS A 263 -18.82 17.46 -9.90
C CYS A 263 -17.86 18.39 -10.63
N ILE A 264 -17.77 18.29 -11.95
CA ILE A 264 -17.00 19.21 -12.79
C ILE A 264 -17.96 20.16 -13.53
N TYR A 265 -17.60 21.45 -13.56
CA TYR A 265 -18.47 22.53 -14.04
C TYR A 265 -17.85 23.21 -15.26
N GLN A 266 -18.61 23.29 -16.36
CA GLN A 266 -18.11 23.80 -17.64
C GLN A 266 -18.99 24.92 -18.21
N GLU A 267 -18.37 25.85 -18.92
CA GLU A 267 -19.04 26.91 -19.68
C GLU A 267 -19.58 26.42 -21.03
N HIS A 268 -19.00 25.33 -21.53
CA HIS A 268 -19.32 24.74 -22.83
C HIS A 268 -19.61 23.25 -22.70
N ASP A 269 -20.34 22.73 -23.68
CA ASP A 269 -20.63 21.31 -23.77
C ASP A 269 -19.37 20.55 -24.23
N GLY A 270 -18.67 19.99 -23.26
CA GLY A 270 -17.50 19.14 -23.45
C GLY A 270 -17.28 18.41 -22.14
N GLN A 271 -17.13 17.09 -22.18
CA GLN A 271 -16.98 16.27 -20.98
C GLN A 271 -15.50 16.24 -20.56
N PRO A 272 -15.06 17.05 -19.58
CA PRO A 272 -13.69 16.96 -19.09
C PRO A 272 -13.52 15.66 -18.32
N THR A 273 -12.46 14.93 -18.62
CA THR A 273 -12.06 13.79 -17.80
C THR A 273 -11.17 14.30 -16.66
N PRO A 274 -11.44 13.91 -15.40
CA PRO A 274 -10.53 14.16 -14.29
C PRO A 274 -9.14 13.59 -14.57
N LYS A 275 -8.07 14.36 -14.30
CA LYS A 275 -6.69 13.93 -14.56
C LYS A 275 -5.92 13.49 -13.32
N CYS A 276 -6.53 13.64 -12.14
CA CYS A 276 -5.87 13.34 -10.89
C CYS A 276 -6.48 12.12 -10.22
N PRO A 277 -5.67 11.33 -9.49
CA PRO A 277 -6.17 10.33 -8.58
C PRO A 277 -7.14 10.93 -7.55
N LEU A 278 -7.92 10.07 -6.92
CA LEU A 278 -8.75 10.46 -5.78
C LEU A 278 -7.92 11.23 -4.73
N THR A 279 -8.51 12.32 -4.22
CA THR A 279 -7.94 13.34 -3.31
C THR A 279 -6.76 14.17 -3.77
N CYS A 280 -6.35 14.04 -5.04
CA CYS A 280 -5.21 14.79 -5.58
C CYS A 280 -5.58 15.99 -6.45
N CYS A 281 -6.86 16.34 -6.60
CA CYS A 281 -7.29 17.47 -7.42
C CYS A 281 -6.89 18.79 -6.75
N TYR A 282 -6.09 19.62 -7.43
CA TYR A 282 -5.75 20.97 -6.96
C TYR A 282 -6.81 22.00 -7.35
N ASP A 283 -7.36 21.89 -8.56
CA ASP A 283 -8.44 22.74 -9.07
C ASP A 283 -9.80 22.03 -9.07
N VAL A 284 -10.86 22.84 -9.15
CA VAL A 284 -12.26 22.38 -9.09
C VAL A 284 -12.68 21.50 -10.26
N ASP A 285 -11.96 21.57 -11.39
CA ASP A 285 -12.22 20.78 -12.60
C ASP A 285 -11.28 19.56 -12.70
N CYS A 286 -10.46 19.36 -11.66
CA CYS A 286 -9.46 18.31 -11.49
C CYS A 286 -8.54 18.14 -12.72
N GLN A 287 -8.09 19.25 -13.27
CA GLN A 287 -7.17 19.27 -14.41
C GLN A 287 -5.70 19.39 -14.01
N THR A 288 -5.45 19.88 -12.79
CA THR A 288 -4.15 20.06 -12.15
C THR A 288 -4.12 19.24 -10.87
N CYS A 289 -3.03 18.51 -10.66
CA CYS A 289 -2.86 17.65 -9.49
C CYS A 289 -1.89 18.26 -8.49
N THR A 290 -2.19 18.12 -7.20
CA THR A 290 -1.27 18.46 -6.11
C THR A 290 -0.44 17.23 -5.71
N SER A 291 0.78 17.46 -5.23
CA SER A 291 1.61 16.42 -4.62
C SER A 291 1.15 16.05 -3.21
N GLU A 292 0.40 16.93 -2.55
CA GLU A 292 -0.20 16.71 -1.24
C GLU A 292 -1.68 16.36 -1.42
N CYS A 293 -1.97 15.06 -1.50
CA CYS A 293 -3.34 14.57 -1.58
C CYS A 293 -3.91 14.37 -0.18
N TYR A 294 -5.17 14.76 0.01
CA TYR A 294 -5.84 14.78 1.32
C TYR A 294 -6.57 13.47 1.66
#